data_AF-A0A5K0ZL89-F1
#
_entry.id   AF-A0A5K0ZL89-F1
#
_cell.length_a   1.000
_cell.length_b   1.000
_cell.length_c   1.000
_cell.angle_alpha   90.00
_cell.angle_beta   90.00
_cell.angle_gamma   90.00
#
_symmetry.space_group_name_H-M   'P 1'
#
loop_
_entity.id
_entity.type
_entity.pdbx_description
1 polymer ?
#
loop_
_entity_poly.entity_id
_entity_poly.type
_entity_poly.pdbx_seq_one_letter_code
_entity_poly.pdbx_strand_id
1 'polypeptide(L)' 'TDKRSETVILDVVRKNFVDHLILGEEGGLIGDTSSDYLWCIDPL' A
#
# COMPACT_ATOMS: atom_id res chain seq x y z
N THR A 1 -12.98 -3.08 -10.50
CA THR A 1 -12.26 -4.29 -10.09
C THR A 1 -11.23 -3.89 -9.09
N ASP A 2 -10.95 -4.75 -8.12
CA ASP A 2 -10.26 -4.46 -6.87
C ASP A 2 -8.88 -3.82 -7.06
N LYS A 3 -8.17 -4.18 -8.13
CA LYS A 3 -6.92 -3.49 -8.55
C LYS A 3 -7.04 -1.98 -8.72
N ARG A 4 -8.18 -1.47 -9.21
CA ARG A 4 -8.39 -0.02 -9.34
C ARG A 4 -8.57 0.64 -7.98
N SER A 5 -9.27 -0.03 -7.06
CA SER A 5 -9.44 0.43 -5.68
C SER A 5 -8.07 0.43 -4.97
N GLU A 6 -7.30 -0.65 -5.12
CA GLU A 6 -5.94 -0.76 -4.57
C GLU A 6 -5.05 0.38 -5.06
N THR A 7 -5.04 0.66 -6.37
CA THR A 7 -4.22 1.71 -6.96
C THR A 7 -4.53 3.08 -6.35
N VAL A 8 -5.81 3.40 -6.14
CA VAL A 8 -6.22 4.68 -5.55
C VAL A 8 -5.78 4.79 -4.08
N ILE A 9 -5.90 3.71 -3.31
CA ILE A 9 -5.45 3.68 -1.91
C ILE A 9 -3.92 3.83 -1.85
N LEU A 10 -3.19 3.10 -2.70
CA LEU A 10 -1.73 3.19 -2.80
C LEU A 10 -1.25 4.62 -3.10
N ASP A 11 -1.92 5.32 -4.02
CA ASP A 11 -1.56 6.70 -4.36
C ASP A 11 -1.74 7.67 -3.18
N VAL A 12 -2.78 7.47 -2.36
CA VAL A 12 -3.01 8.28 -1.16
C VAL A 12 -2.00 7.96 -0.08
N VAL A 13 -1.76 6.68 0.21
CA VAL A 13 -0.80 6.27 1.25
C VAL A 13 0.60 6.75 0.89
N ARG A 14 1.06 6.51 -0.34
CA ARG A 14 2.40 6.94 -0.80
C ARG A 14 2.59 8.45 -0.78
N LYS A 15 1.53 9.24 -1.02
CA LYS A 15 1.62 10.71 -0.93
C LYS A 15 1.79 11.22 0.49
N ASN A 16 1.25 10.52 1.49
CA ASN A 16 1.25 10.97 2.88
C ASN A 16 2.32 10.28 3.73
N PHE A 17 2.74 9.08 3.33
CA PHE A 17 3.60 8.17 4.07
C PHE A 17 4.60 7.51 3.11
N VAL A 18 5.53 8.31 2.59
CA VAL A 18 6.48 7.92 1.53
C VAL A 18 7.37 6.73 1.93
N ASP A 19 7.71 6.65 3.21
CA ASP A 19 8.64 5.70 3.83
C ASP A 19 7.93 4.52 4.51
N HIS A 20 6.60 4.46 4.45
CA HIS A 20 5.86 3.34 5.03
C HIS A 20 5.87 2.12 4.09
N LEU A 21 5.98 0.93 4.67
CA LEU A 21 5.79 -0.32 3.96
C LEU A 21 4.30 -0.57 3.72
N ILE A 22 3.96 -1.17 2.58
CA ILE A 22 2.59 -1.50 2.22
C ILE A 22 2.54 -2.97 1.78
N LEU A 23 1.53 -3.71 2.24
CA LEU A 23 1.15 -5.03 1.78
C LEU A 23 -0.26 -4.94 1.20
N GLY A 24 -0.36 -4.99 -0.13
CA GLY A 24 -1.63 -5.07 -0.84
C GLY A 24 -2.02 -6.53 -1.14
N GLU A 25 -3.30 -6.85 -1.08
CA GLU A 25 -3.83 -8.17 -1.43
C GLU A 25 -3.49 -8.57 -2.87
N GLU A 26 -3.63 -7.64 -3.81
CA GLU A 26 -3.43 -7.87 -5.24
C GLU A 26 -1.99 -7.53 -5.68
N GLY A 27 -1.38 -6.55 -5.03
CA GLY A 27 -0.06 -6.01 -5.37
C GLY A 27 1.12 -6.57 -4.59
N GLY A 28 0.89 -7.26 -3.47
CA GLY A 28 1.94 -7.76 -2.58
C GLY A 28 2.67 -6.67 -1.80
N LEU A 29 3.92 -6.93 -1.42
CA LEU A 29 4.77 -6.00 -0.65
C LEU A 29 5.34 -4.88 -1.52
N ILE A 30 5.20 -3.65 -1.06
CA ILE A 30 5.55 -2.43 -1.77
C ILE A 30 6.12 -1.42 -0.77
N GLY A 31 7.32 -0.90 -1.03
CA GLY A 31 7.97 0.13 -0.21
C GLY A 31 9.21 -0.37 0.51
N ASP A 32 9.60 0.34 1.56
CA ASP A 32 10.83 0.05 2.32
C ASP A 32 10.58 -1.02 3.38
N THR A 33 11.24 -2.17 3.25
CA THR A 33 11.12 -3.28 4.21
C THR A 33 11.76 -3.00 5.57
N SER A 34 12.52 -1.92 5.70
CA SER A 34 13.06 -1.43 6.98
C SER A 34 12.15 -0.42 7.68
N SER A 35 11.00 -0.08 7.08
CA SER A 35 10.03 0.80 7.69
C SER A 35 9.49 0.24 9.01
N ASP A 36 9.36 1.13 10.00
CA ASP A 36 8.73 0.80 11.29
C ASP A 36 7.21 0.59 11.16
N TYR A 37 6.60 0.95 10.02
CA TYR A 37 5.16 0.94 9.81
C TYR A 37 4.76 0.14 8.57
N LEU A 38 3.69 -0.65 8.71
CA LEU A 38 3.10 -1.45 7.63
C LEU A 38 1.62 -1.10 7.45
N TRP A 39 1.23 -0.79 6.21
CA TRP A 39 -0.16 -0.72 5.78
C TRP A 39 -0.59 -2.03 5.13
N CYS A 40 -1.55 -2.74 5.73
CA CYS A 40 -2.20 -3.89 5.09
C CYS A 40 -3.48 -3.42 4.39
N ILE A 41 -3.57 -3.60 3.07
CA ILE A 41 -4.68 -3.12 2.24
C ILE A 41 -5.39 -4.32 1.60
N ASP A 42 -6.66 -4.46 1.93
CA ASP A 42 -7.64 -5.33 1.28
C ASP A 42 -8.66 -4.41 0.59
N PRO A 43 -8.57 -4.24 -0.74
CA PRO A 43 -9.37 -3.31 -1.50
C PRO A 43 -10.80 -3.79 -1.79
N LEU A 44 -11.07 -5.11 -1.70
CA LEU A 44 -12.42 -5.71 -1.71
C LEU A 44 -12.42 -7.24 -1.49
#